data_AF-A0A965UWM4-F1
#
_entry.id   AF-A0A965UWM4-F1
#
_cell.length_a   1.000
_cell.length_b   1.000
_cell.length_c   1.000
_cell.angle_alpha   90.00
_cell.angle_beta   90.00
_cell.angle_gamma   90.00
#
_symmetry.space_group_name_H-M   'P 1'
#
loop_
_entity.id
_entity.type
_entity.pdbx_description
1 polymer ?
#
loop_
_entity_poly.entity_id
_entity_poly.type
_entity_poly.pdbx_seq_one_letter_code
_entity_poly.pdbx_strand_id
1 'polypeptide(L)'
;MSEEKITVEIEDDTPPQDQNRTPIKNPDIPDDEIEKYSSDVQQRLKHLKHGYHDERRAKEAAVREKEEAIAFAQKLAEENKKLQERVSTGESTLIKTLQTASDGEIQSAKKALQQALESGDAEKIVEEQAKLNAVQMRHERLKSFKPPEKDLTKQEKPVYTAPVARDTRAESWKETNPWFGDPEHEEMTALAVAVHNKLTREYGNEYAKTDEYYEKINRRVRQVFPEYFGETQDDTEETPKKRPATVVAPVQRSS
;
A
#
# COMPACT_ATOMS: atom_id res chain seq x y z
N MET A 1 -5.82 25.74 -16.64
CA MET A 1 -6.12 24.80 -15.56
C MET A 1 -6.99 23.71 -16.18
N SER A 2 -6.35 22.65 -16.64
CA SER A 2 -7.04 21.53 -17.29
C SER A 2 -7.65 20.67 -16.19
N GLU A 3 -8.97 20.57 -16.16
CA GLU A 3 -9.68 19.66 -15.27
C GLU A 3 -9.32 18.22 -15.66
N GLU A 4 -8.42 17.59 -14.88
CA GLU A 4 -8.23 16.14 -14.93
C GLU A 4 -9.54 15.49 -14.48
N LYS A 5 -10.31 15.00 -15.45
CA LYS A 5 -11.44 14.11 -15.21
C LYS A 5 -10.89 12.84 -14.56
N ILE A 6 -11.15 12.69 -13.26
CA ILE A 6 -10.88 11.44 -12.55
C ILE A 6 -11.76 10.36 -13.17
N THR A 7 -11.19 9.52 -14.03
CA THR A 7 -11.86 8.33 -14.56
C THR A 7 -11.85 7.26 -13.46
N VAL A 8 -12.96 7.15 -12.73
CA VAL A 8 -13.15 6.07 -11.75
C VAL A 8 -13.57 4.82 -12.53
N GLU A 9 -12.63 3.90 -12.74
CA GLU A 9 -12.93 2.55 -13.23
C GLU A 9 -13.55 1.77 -12.07
N ILE A 10 -14.85 1.49 -12.18
CA ILE A 10 -15.59 0.70 -11.20
C ILE A 10 -15.37 -0.76 -11.61
N GLU A 11 -14.45 -1.44 -10.93
CA GLU A 11 -14.24 -2.87 -11.11
C GLU A 11 -15.45 -3.63 -10.54
N ASP A 12 -16.04 -4.50 -11.36
CA ASP A 12 -17.19 -5.32 -10.99
C ASP A 12 -16.70 -6.55 -10.21
N ASP A 13 -16.67 -6.42 -8.88
CA ASP A 13 -16.28 -7.47 -7.94
C ASP A 13 -17.38 -8.52 -7.70
N THR A 14 -18.34 -8.66 -8.64
CA THR A 14 -19.29 -9.77 -8.60
C THR A 14 -18.58 -11.09 -8.92
N PRO A 15 -18.83 -12.17 -8.16
CA PRO A 15 -18.27 -13.48 -8.46
C PRO A 15 -18.55 -13.90 -9.92
N PRO A 16 -17.62 -14.59 -10.61
CA PRO A 16 -17.78 -14.95 -12.02
C PRO A 16 -19.05 -15.74 -12.35
N GLN A 17 -19.61 -16.41 -11.33
CA GLN A 17 -20.83 -17.21 -11.44
C GLN A 17 -22.11 -16.36 -11.54
N ASP A 18 -22.10 -15.13 -11.01
CA ASP A 18 -23.26 -14.22 -10.95
C ASP A 18 -23.12 -13.00 -11.87
N GLN A 19 -21.98 -12.85 -12.54
CA GLN A 19 -21.79 -11.84 -13.59
C GLN A 19 -22.84 -11.99 -14.72
N ASN A 20 -23.33 -10.86 -15.24
CA ASN A 20 -24.33 -10.76 -16.32
C ASN A 20 -25.71 -11.41 -16.06
N ARG A 21 -26.07 -11.70 -14.81
CA ARG A 21 -27.41 -12.20 -14.46
C ARG A 21 -28.38 -11.05 -14.19
N THR A 22 -29.60 -11.14 -14.72
CA THR A 22 -30.64 -10.15 -14.47
C THR A 22 -31.29 -10.38 -13.10
N PRO A 23 -31.32 -9.37 -12.21
CA PRO A 23 -31.97 -9.51 -10.92
C PRO A 23 -33.47 -9.75 -11.07
N ILE A 24 -34.01 -10.72 -10.32
CA ILE A 24 -35.45 -10.94 -10.24
C ILE A 24 -36.07 -9.76 -9.47
N LYS A 25 -37.02 -9.05 -10.09
CA LYS A 25 -37.63 -7.83 -9.50
C LYS A 25 -38.56 -8.11 -8.32
N ASN A 26 -39.12 -9.32 -8.23
CA ASN A 26 -39.98 -9.73 -7.11
C ASN A 26 -39.91 -11.25 -6.89
N PRO A 27 -38.98 -11.74 -6.06
CA PRO A 27 -38.80 -13.17 -5.82
C PRO A 27 -39.75 -13.74 -4.75
N ASP A 28 -40.59 -12.91 -4.11
CA ASP A 28 -41.51 -13.36 -3.07
C ASP A 28 -42.76 -14.01 -3.69
N ILE A 29 -43.09 -15.21 -3.23
CA ILE A 29 -44.23 -16.01 -3.69
C ILE A 29 -45.34 -15.92 -2.63
N PRO A 30 -46.58 -15.56 -2.98
CA PRO A 30 -47.68 -15.44 -2.03
C PRO A 30 -48.07 -16.80 -1.46
N ASP A 31 -48.41 -16.84 -0.18
CA ASP A 31 -48.64 -18.10 0.56
C ASP A 31 -49.80 -18.93 -0.04
N ASP A 32 -50.81 -18.28 -0.60
CA ASP A 32 -51.95 -18.90 -1.31
C ASP A 32 -51.54 -19.73 -2.53
N GLU A 33 -50.42 -19.39 -3.17
CA GLU A 33 -49.85 -20.18 -4.27
C GLU A 33 -49.03 -21.35 -3.73
N ILE A 34 -48.40 -21.19 -2.57
CA ILE A 34 -47.62 -22.24 -1.91
C ILE A 34 -48.53 -23.39 -1.46
N GLU A 35 -49.71 -23.08 -0.92
CA GLU A 35 -50.68 -24.06 -0.42
C GLU A 35 -51.21 -25.03 -1.49
N LYS A 36 -51.13 -24.65 -2.77
CA LYS A 36 -51.57 -25.49 -3.91
C LYS A 36 -50.61 -26.63 -4.23
N TYR A 37 -49.40 -26.64 -3.66
CA TYR A 37 -48.39 -27.67 -3.89
C TYR A 37 -48.43 -28.78 -2.82
N SER A 38 -47.77 -29.91 -3.09
CA SER A 38 -47.62 -31.03 -2.14
C SER A 38 -46.86 -30.62 -0.86
N SER A 39 -47.12 -31.27 0.28
CA SER A 39 -46.52 -30.97 1.60
C SER A 39 -45.00 -30.78 1.58
N ASP A 40 -44.28 -31.65 0.87
CA ASP A 40 -42.81 -31.63 0.83
C ASP A 40 -42.28 -30.42 0.04
N VAL A 41 -43.00 -30.02 -1.01
CA VAL A 41 -42.69 -28.80 -1.78
C VAL A 41 -43.01 -27.56 -0.97
N GLN A 42 -44.13 -27.54 -0.24
CA GLN A 42 -44.49 -26.46 0.67
C GLN A 42 -43.40 -26.21 1.73
N GLN A 43 -42.88 -27.27 2.35
CA GLN A 43 -41.82 -27.16 3.36
C GLN A 43 -40.52 -26.58 2.77
N ARG A 44 -40.10 -27.04 1.59
CA ARG A 44 -38.91 -26.52 0.91
C ARG A 44 -39.08 -25.06 0.49
N LEU A 45 -40.25 -24.69 -0.03
CA LEU A 45 -40.54 -23.32 -0.45
C LEU A 45 -40.59 -22.36 0.74
N LYS A 46 -41.16 -22.79 1.88
CA LYS A 46 -41.12 -22.05 3.15
C LYS A 46 -39.69 -21.87 3.66
N HIS A 47 -38.84 -22.90 3.57
CA HIS A 47 -37.44 -22.81 3.97
C HIS A 47 -36.65 -21.85 3.07
N LEU A 48 -36.88 -21.91 1.74
CA LEU A 48 -36.26 -20.99 0.79
C LEU A 48 -36.70 -19.54 1.02
N LYS A 49 -38.01 -19.32 1.26
CA LYS A 49 -38.57 -18.00 1.61
C LYS A 49 -37.95 -17.45 2.90
N HIS A 50 -37.75 -18.30 3.91
CA HIS A 50 -37.07 -17.93 5.15
C HIS A 50 -35.62 -17.50 4.89
N GLY A 51 -34.84 -18.32 4.16
CA GLY A 51 -33.47 -17.98 3.78
C GLY A 51 -33.38 -16.66 3.00
N TYR A 52 -34.28 -16.43 2.04
CA TYR A 52 -34.34 -15.16 1.30
C TYR A 52 -34.62 -13.95 2.21
N HIS A 53 -35.55 -14.07 3.16
CA HIS A 53 -35.82 -12.99 4.11
C HIS A 53 -34.66 -12.76 5.09
N ASP A 54 -33.96 -13.82 5.48
CA ASP A 54 -32.74 -13.73 6.30
C ASP A 54 -31.63 -13.01 5.56
N GLU A 55 -31.39 -13.36 4.30
CA GLU A 55 -30.45 -12.67 3.42
C GLU A 55 -30.84 -11.21 3.21
N ARG A 56 -32.13 -10.92 3.00
CA ARG A 56 -32.61 -9.53 2.89
C ARG A 56 -32.35 -8.74 4.18
N ARG A 57 -32.64 -9.33 5.34
CA ARG A 57 -32.36 -8.70 6.65
C ARG A 57 -30.87 -8.48 6.87
N ALA A 58 -30.04 -9.46 6.53
CA ALA A 58 -28.59 -9.35 6.60
C ALA A 58 -28.07 -8.24 5.67
N LYS A 59 -28.59 -8.15 4.45
CA LYS A 59 -28.25 -7.08 3.50
C LYS A 59 -28.68 -5.71 4.01
N GLU A 60 -29.89 -5.56 4.53
CA GLU A 60 -30.36 -4.31 5.12
C GLU A 60 -29.54 -3.91 6.35
N ALA A 61 -29.15 -4.87 7.19
CA ALA A 61 -28.25 -4.64 8.32
C ALA A 61 -26.87 -4.17 7.86
N ALA A 62 -26.27 -4.83 6.86
CA ALA A 62 -24.98 -4.45 6.29
C ALA A 62 -25.02 -3.07 5.60
N VAL A 63 -26.11 -2.74 4.91
CA VAL A 63 -26.31 -1.41 4.31
C VAL A 63 -26.39 -0.36 5.41
N ARG A 64 -27.17 -0.60 6.48
CA ARG A 64 -27.27 0.32 7.61
C ARG A 64 -25.92 0.52 8.29
N GLU A 65 -25.19 -0.55 8.57
CA GLU A 65 -23.84 -0.47 9.15
C GLU A 65 -22.89 0.32 8.26
N LYS A 66 -22.92 0.10 6.94
CA LYS A 66 -22.14 0.87 5.97
C LYS A 66 -22.52 2.36 5.99
N GLU A 67 -23.81 2.67 6.01
CA GLU A 67 -24.29 4.06 6.08
C GLU A 67 -23.87 4.73 7.39
N GLU A 68 -23.96 4.04 8.52
CA GLU A 68 -23.50 4.52 9.82
C GLU A 68 -21.98 4.73 9.85
N ALA A 69 -21.20 3.81 9.27
CA ALA A 69 -19.76 3.95 9.13
C ALA A 69 -19.37 5.14 8.25
N ILE A 70 -20.08 5.36 7.12
CA ILE A 70 -19.88 6.52 6.25
C ILE A 70 -20.22 7.81 7.01
N ALA A 71 -21.35 7.84 7.72
CA ALA A 71 -21.76 9.00 8.51
C ALA A 71 -20.75 9.31 9.63
N PHE A 72 -20.21 8.28 10.29
CA PHE A 72 -19.14 8.44 11.28
C PHE A 72 -17.85 8.98 10.65
N ALA A 73 -17.43 8.42 9.51
CA ALA A 73 -16.25 8.89 8.79
C ALA A 73 -16.40 10.35 8.33
N GLN A 74 -17.58 10.75 7.87
CA GLN A 74 -17.89 12.15 7.54
C GLN A 74 -17.78 13.06 8.76
N LYS A 75 -18.37 12.67 9.90
CA LYS A 75 -18.25 13.43 11.16
C LYS A 75 -16.79 13.59 11.57
N LEU A 76 -16.01 12.51 11.51
CA LEU A 76 -14.59 12.55 11.84
C LEU A 76 -13.80 13.47 10.89
N ALA A 77 -14.11 13.46 9.60
CA ALA A 77 -13.50 14.36 8.63
C ALA A 77 -13.85 15.83 8.91
N GLU A 78 -15.11 16.12 9.24
CA GLU A 78 -15.56 17.46 9.63
C GLU A 78 -14.91 17.94 10.92
N GLU A 79 -14.79 17.06 11.93
CA GLU A 79 -14.12 17.39 13.20
C GLU A 79 -12.65 17.69 12.98
N ASN A 80 -11.95 16.88 12.19
CA ASN A 80 -10.56 17.15 11.81
C ASN A 80 -10.40 18.50 11.12
N LYS A 81 -11.30 18.83 10.16
CA LYS A 81 -11.31 20.13 9.50
C LYS A 81 -11.51 21.27 10.50
N LYS A 82 -12.48 21.16 11.41
CA LYS A 82 -12.75 22.16 12.46
C LYS A 82 -11.56 22.31 13.42
N LEU A 83 -10.90 21.22 13.80
CA LEU A 83 -9.70 21.26 14.65
C LEU A 83 -8.55 21.97 13.95
N GLN A 84 -8.32 21.68 12.67
CA GLN A 84 -7.30 22.34 11.86
C GLN A 84 -7.59 23.85 11.71
N GLU A 85 -8.84 24.24 11.45
CA GLU A 85 -9.25 25.64 11.41
C GLU A 85 -9.02 26.35 12.76
N ARG A 86 -9.33 25.70 13.89
CA ARG A 86 -9.05 26.23 15.24
C ARG A 86 -7.56 26.41 15.50
N VAL A 87 -6.73 25.46 15.07
CA VAL A 87 -5.27 25.55 15.22
C VAL A 87 -4.72 26.71 14.37
N SER A 88 -5.12 26.79 13.09
CA SER A 88 -4.67 27.87 12.18
C SER A 88 -5.11 29.26 12.66
N THR A 89 -6.36 29.40 13.10
CA THR A 89 -6.86 30.66 13.68
C THR A 89 -6.17 30.99 15.00
N GLY A 90 -5.92 30.00 15.86
CA GLY A 90 -5.14 30.13 17.09
C GLY A 90 -3.70 30.60 16.85
N GLU A 91 -3.00 30.00 15.89
CA GLU A 91 -1.64 30.40 15.49
C GLU A 91 -1.62 31.83 14.93
N SER A 92 -2.58 32.19 14.07
CA SER A 92 -2.71 33.55 13.53
C SER A 92 -2.97 34.59 14.63
N THR A 93 -3.87 34.30 15.56
CA THR A 93 -4.16 35.20 16.69
C THR A 93 -2.96 35.34 17.61
N LEU A 94 -2.25 34.25 17.91
CA LEU A 94 -1.02 34.28 18.71
C LEU A 94 0.07 35.14 18.04
N ILE A 95 0.26 35.03 16.73
CA ILE A 95 1.24 35.87 16.03
C ILE A 95 0.84 37.34 16.12
N LYS A 96 -0.45 37.67 15.95
CA LYS A 96 -0.94 39.05 16.07
C LYS A 96 -0.76 39.61 17.48
N THR A 97 -1.02 38.81 18.52
CA THR A 97 -0.80 39.24 19.91
C THR A 97 0.68 39.47 20.19
N LEU A 98 1.56 38.58 19.72
CA LEU A 98 3.01 38.76 19.83
C LEU A 98 3.50 39.99 19.07
N GLN A 99 2.98 40.26 17.87
CA GLN A 99 3.29 41.49 17.12
C GLN A 99 2.88 42.74 17.89
N THR A 100 1.67 42.75 18.46
CA THR A 100 1.16 43.88 19.26
C THR A 100 1.98 44.09 20.53
N ALA A 101 2.37 43.00 21.20
CA ALA A 101 3.24 43.05 22.37
C ALA A 101 4.63 43.60 22.00
N SER A 102 5.21 43.13 20.89
CA SER A 102 6.50 43.62 20.39
C SER A 102 6.45 45.11 20.00
N ASP A 103 5.35 45.60 19.43
CA ASP A 103 5.17 47.03 19.17
C ASP A 103 5.17 47.85 20.48
N GLY A 104 4.56 47.33 21.54
CA GLY A 104 4.61 47.90 22.88
C GLY A 104 6.03 47.92 23.47
N GLU A 105 6.78 46.82 23.32
CA GLU A 105 8.19 46.73 23.73
C GLU A 105 9.09 47.71 22.96
N ILE A 106 8.84 47.93 21.67
CA ILE A 106 9.58 48.94 20.89
C ILE A 106 9.31 50.34 21.46
N GLN A 107 8.06 50.65 21.79
CA GLN A 107 7.72 51.95 22.37
C GLN A 107 8.34 52.15 23.75
N SER A 108 8.37 51.11 24.60
CA SER A 108 9.02 51.19 25.91
C SER A 108 10.54 51.33 25.79
N ALA A 109 11.18 50.56 24.92
CA ALA A 109 12.63 50.65 24.66
C ALA A 109 13.02 52.03 24.09
N LYS A 110 12.21 52.62 23.21
CA LYS A 110 12.42 54.00 22.72
C LYS A 110 12.37 55.03 23.85
N LYS A 111 11.40 54.89 24.77
CA LYS A 111 11.29 55.79 25.94
C LYS A 111 12.49 55.62 26.88
N ALA A 112 12.90 54.39 27.15
CA ALA A 112 14.08 54.10 27.99
C ALA A 112 15.36 54.67 27.38
N LEU A 113 15.55 54.53 26.06
CA LEU A 113 16.67 55.14 25.34
C LEU A 113 16.65 56.67 25.41
N GLN A 114 15.47 57.30 25.28
CA GLN A 114 15.34 58.75 25.44
C GLN A 114 15.76 59.19 26.85
N GLN A 115 15.31 58.48 27.89
CA GLN A 115 15.70 58.77 29.27
C GLN A 115 17.21 58.57 29.50
N ALA A 116 17.81 57.55 28.89
CA ALA A 116 19.24 57.33 28.95
C ALA A 116 20.03 58.49 28.30
N LEU A 117 19.57 58.98 27.13
CA LEU A 117 20.14 60.17 26.48
C LEU A 117 20.03 61.42 27.34
N GLU A 118 18.89 61.62 28.01
CA GLU A 118 18.67 62.75 28.93
C GLU A 118 19.57 62.66 30.18
N SER A 119 19.91 61.45 30.62
CA SER A 119 20.81 61.24 31.77
C SER A 119 22.30 61.45 31.45
N GLY A 120 22.68 61.46 30.17
CA GLY A 120 24.07 61.62 29.72
C GLY A 120 24.98 60.41 30.04
N ASP A 121 24.41 59.29 30.47
CA ASP A 121 25.14 58.08 30.83
C ASP A 121 25.44 57.25 29.56
N ALA A 122 26.69 57.32 29.08
CA ALA A 122 27.12 56.67 27.86
C ALA A 122 26.94 55.13 27.89
N GLU A 123 27.09 54.51 29.07
CA GLU A 123 26.95 53.06 29.21
C GLU A 123 25.48 52.64 29.06
N LYS A 124 24.56 53.37 29.71
CA LYS A 124 23.12 53.13 29.57
C LYS A 124 22.60 53.38 28.16
N ILE A 125 23.13 54.38 27.45
CA ILE A 125 22.74 54.65 26.06
C ILE A 125 23.06 53.44 25.17
N VAL A 126 24.26 52.86 25.31
CA VAL A 126 24.67 51.68 24.54
C VAL A 126 23.80 50.47 24.90
N GLU A 127 23.50 50.28 26.19
CA GLU A 127 22.64 49.19 26.66
C GLU A 127 21.21 49.28 26.11
N GLU A 128 20.57 50.44 26.21
CA GLU A 128 19.20 50.64 25.72
C GLU A 128 19.13 50.61 24.19
N GLN A 129 20.18 51.05 23.49
CA GLN A 129 20.26 50.93 22.03
C GLN A 129 20.37 49.45 21.62
N ALA A 130 21.14 48.64 22.34
CA ALA A 130 21.22 47.21 22.12
C ALA A 130 19.88 46.51 22.37
N LYS A 131 19.15 46.90 23.44
CA LYS A 131 17.79 46.41 23.72
C LYS A 131 16.82 46.78 22.61
N LEU A 132 16.82 48.04 22.15
CA LEU A 132 15.96 48.49 21.05
C LEU A 132 16.22 47.68 19.78
N ASN A 133 17.49 47.48 19.41
CA ASN A 133 17.86 46.66 18.25
C ASN A 133 17.39 45.20 18.42
N ALA A 134 17.56 44.61 19.61
CA ALA A 134 17.11 43.24 19.88
C ALA A 134 15.58 43.09 19.74
N VAL A 135 14.80 44.06 20.25
CA VAL A 135 13.34 44.05 20.13
C VAL A 135 12.92 44.27 18.66
N GLN A 136 13.58 45.18 17.93
CA GLN A 136 13.32 45.37 16.49
C GLN A 136 13.56 44.11 15.67
N MET A 137 14.68 43.41 15.91
CA MET A 137 14.97 42.14 15.24
C MET A 137 13.92 41.06 15.55
N ARG A 138 13.41 41.01 16.78
CA ARG A 138 12.30 40.10 17.16
C ARG A 138 11.01 40.46 16.43
N HIS A 139 10.68 41.75 16.35
CA HIS A 139 9.51 42.23 15.63
C HIS A 139 9.53 41.87 14.14
N GLU A 140 10.67 42.09 13.49
CA GLU A 140 10.85 41.73 12.08
C GLU A 140 10.70 40.22 11.86
N ARG A 141 11.27 39.40 12.75
CA ARG A 141 11.06 37.95 12.72
C ARG A 141 9.59 37.58 12.83
N LEU A 142 8.85 38.18 13.79
CA LEU A 142 7.42 37.93 13.96
C LEU A 142 6.56 38.41 12.77
N LYS A 143 6.97 39.47 12.06
CA LYS A 143 6.31 39.92 10.83
C LYS A 143 6.60 39.00 9.64
N SER A 144 7.82 38.49 9.56
CA SER A 144 8.23 37.55 8.52
C SER A 144 7.76 36.12 8.76
N PHE A 145 7.40 35.78 10.00
CA PHE A 145 6.95 34.45 10.39
C PHE A 145 5.56 34.17 9.79
N LYS A 146 5.53 33.23 8.85
CA LYS A 146 4.30 32.63 8.34
C LYS A 146 4.20 31.22 8.92
N PRO A 147 3.11 30.87 9.62
CA PRO A 147 2.88 29.47 9.98
C PRO A 147 2.95 28.60 8.72
N PRO A 148 3.53 27.39 8.80
CA PRO A 148 3.47 26.46 7.69
C PRO A 148 2.01 26.20 7.36
N GLU A 149 1.61 26.46 6.11
CA GLU A 149 0.30 26.04 5.62
C GLU A 149 0.26 24.52 5.69
N LYS A 150 -0.48 23.97 6.66
CA LYS A 150 -0.84 22.57 6.64
C LYS A 150 -1.80 22.40 5.48
N ASP A 151 -1.30 21.88 4.35
CA ASP A 151 -2.09 21.51 3.19
C ASP A 151 -3.28 20.64 3.63
N LEU A 152 -4.46 21.25 3.75
CA LEU A 152 -5.71 20.60 4.12
C LEU A 152 -6.16 19.57 3.07
N THR A 153 -5.52 19.58 1.89
CA THR A 153 -5.81 18.72 0.74
C THR A 153 -4.95 17.47 0.67
N LYS A 154 -3.87 17.37 1.46
CA LYS A 154 -3.20 16.09 1.72
C LYS A 154 -3.91 15.38 2.87
N GLN A 155 -5.21 15.10 2.67
CA GLN A 155 -5.69 13.81 3.12
C GLN A 155 -4.82 12.80 2.37
N GLU A 156 -3.89 12.15 3.08
CA GLU A 156 -3.52 10.79 2.70
C GLU A 156 -4.85 10.07 2.57
N LYS A 157 -5.32 9.93 1.33
CA LYS A 157 -6.45 9.05 1.04
C LYS A 157 -6.07 7.75 1.73
N PRO A 158 -6.92 7.18 2.61
CA PRO A 158 -6.66 5.84 3.08
C PRO A 158 -6.45 5.03 1.80
N VAL A 159 -5.23 4.55 1.60
CA VAL A 159 -4.92 3.67 0.49
C VAL A 159 -5.73 2.43 0.84
N TYR A 160 -6.92 2.33 0.24
CA TYR A 160 -7.61 1.08 0.14
C TYR A 160 -6.68 0.19 -0.67
N THR A 161 -5.82 -0.56 0.00
CA THR A 161 -5.15 -1.68 -0.61
C THR A 161 -6.27 -2.66 -0.93
N ALA A 162 -6.75 -2.63 -2.18
CA ALA A 162 -7.54 -3.72 -2.70
C ALA A 162 -6.83 -5.03 -2.31
N PRO A 163 -7.56 -6.05 -1.85
CA PRO A 163 -6.94 -7.35 -1.60
C PRO A 163 -6.21 -7.73 -2.88
N VAL A 164 -4.87 -7.83 -2.81
CA VAL A 164 -4.07 -8.20 -3.96
C VAL A 164 -4.62 -9.53 -4.44
N ALA A 165 -5.10 -9.57 -5.69
CA ALA A 165 -5.60 -10.80 -6.30
C ALA A 165 -4.54 -11.89 -6.09
N ARG A 166 -4.86 -12.89 -5.26
CA ARG A 166 -3.93 -13.98 -4.95
C ARG A 166 -3.67 -14.72 -6.25
N ASP A 167 -2.39 -14.87 -6.62
CA ASP A 167 -2.02 -15.63 -7.81
C ASP A 167 -2.26 -17.12 -7.51
N THR A 168 -3.41 -17.61 -7.94
CA THR A 168 -3.86 -18.99 -7.71
C THR A 168 -2.88 -20.02 -8.27
N ARG A 169 -2.09 -19.67 -9.30
CA ARG A 169 -1.05 -20.56 -9.85
C ARG A 169 0.20 -20.62 -8.98
N ALA A 170 0.59 -19.50 -8.39
CA ALA A 170 1.73 -19.46 -7.47
C ALA A 170 1.44 -20.30 -6.21
N GLU A 171 0.20 -20.25 -5.71
CA GLU A 171 -0.25 -21.07 -4.58
C GLU A 171 -0.20 -22.56 -4.90
N SER A 172 -0.81 -22.99 -6.01
CA SER A 172 -0.82 -24.42 -6.41
C SER A 172 0.57 -24.97 -6.73
N TRP A 173 1.45 -24.15 -7.33
CA TRP A 173 2.84 -24.53 -7.55
C TRP A 173 3.61 -24.73 -6.25
N LYS A 174 3.41 -23.84 -5.26
CA LYS A 174 4.03 -23.97 -3.94
C LYS A 174 3.55 -25.22 -3.21
N GLU A 175 2.26 -25.54 -3.29
CA GLU A 175 1.71 -26.79 -2.71
C GLU A 175 2.36 -28.04 -3.32
N THR A 176 2.66 -28.00 -4.61
CA THR A 176 3.33 -29.11 -5.33
C THR A 176 4.84 -29.17 -5.05
N ASN A 177 5.44 -28.09 -4.51
CA ASN A 177 6.87 -27.98 -4.24
C ASN A 177 7.15 -27.61 -2.78
N PRO A 178 7.01 -28.55 -1.83
CA PRO A 178 7.22 -28.29 -0.40
C PRO A 178 8.63 -27.80 -0.04
N TRP A 179 9.64 -28.15 -0.84
CA TRP A 179 11.02 -27.70 -0.70
C TRP A 179 11.18 -26.18 -0.87
N PHE A 180 10.22 -25.52 -1.52
CA PHE A 180 10.27 -24.09 -1.78
C PHE A 180 9.89 -23.28 -0.54
N GLY A 181 10.87 -22.60 0.05
CA GLY A 181 10.74 -21.85 1.31
C GLY A 181 10.92 -22.69 2.57
N ASP A 182 11.35 -23.95 2.44
CA ASP A 182 11.77 -24.79 3.55
C ASP A 182 13.21 -24.40 3.99
N PRO A 183 13.46 -24.09 5.27
CA PRO A 183 14.81 -23.84 5.78
C PRO A 183 15.82 -24.96 5.53
N GLU A 184 15.37 -26.22 5.44
CA GLU A 184 16.26 -27.37 5.16
C GLU A 184 16.67 -27.45 3.68
N HIS A 185 15.96 -26.75 2.80
CA HIS A 185 16.15 -26.77 1.34
C HIS A 185 16.30 -25.35 0.76
N GLU A 186 16.94 -24.46 1.51
CA GLU A 186 17.17 -23.06 1.13
C GLU A 186 17.92 -22.94 -0.21
N GLU A 187 18.88 -23.83 -0.48
CA GLU A 187 19.64 -23.84 -1.74
C GLU A 187 18.76 -24.08 -2.98
N MET A 188 17.76 -24.96 -2.87
CA MET A 188 16.80 -25.21 -3.95
C MET A 188 15.91 -23.98 -4.18
N THR A 189 15.49 -23.33 -3.10
CA THR A 189 14.72 -22.09 -3.15
C THR A 189 15.52 -20.96 -3.78
N ALA A 190 16.79 -20.79 -3.40
CA ALA A 190 17.70 -19.79 -3.96
C ALA A 190 17.92 -20.01 -5.47
N LEU A 191 18.09 -21.27 -5.89
CA LEU A 191 18.17 -21.60 -7.32
C LEU A 191 16.87 -21.26 -8.05
N ALA A 192 15.71 -21.62 -7.51
CA ALA A 192 14.42 -21.30 -8.11
C ALA A 192 14.23 -19.78 -8.28
N VAL A 193 14.63 -18.99 -7.28
CA VAL A 193 14.62 -17.51 -7.35
C VAL A 193 15.59 -17.00 -8.42
N ALA A 194 16.78 -17.58 -8.54
CA ALA A 194 17.73 -17.22 -9.59
C ALA A 194 17.17 -17.50 -11.00
N VAL A 195 16.45 -18.61 -11.17
CA VAL A 195 15.78 -18.97 -12.43
C VAL A 195 14.61 -18.04 -12.71
N HIS A 196 13.79 -17.71 -11.70
CA HIS A 196 12.74 -16.69 -11.81
C HIS A 196 13.32 -15.38 -12.36
N ASN A 197 14.36 -14.86 -11.70
CA ASN A 197 15.00 -13.60 -12.10
C ASN A 197 15.49 -13.63 -13.56
N LYS A 198 16.03 -14.79 -14.00
CA LYS A 198 16.45 -14.97 -15.40
C LYS A 198 15.26 -14.96 -16.36
N LEU A 199 14.22 -15.75 -16.09
CA LEU A 199 13.05 -15.88 -16.95
C LEU A 199 12.28 -14.56 -17.05
N THR A 200 12.11 -13.86 -15.93
CA THR A 200 11.45 -12.56 -15.88
C THR A 200 12.26 -11.48 -16.62
N ARG A 201 13.60 -11.54 -16.57
CA ARG A 201 14.45 -10.63 -17.35
C ARG A 201 14.39 -10.90 -18.86
N GLU A 202 14.27 -12.16 -19.28
CA GLU A 202 14.25 -12.56 -20.69
C GLU A 202 12.86 -12.38 -21.34
N TYR A 203 11.79 -12.76 -20.63
CA TYR A 203 10.43 -12.84 -21.18
C TYR A 203 9.43 -11.84 -20.55
N GLY A 204 9.85 -11.10 -19.51
CA GLY A 204 9.01 -10.14 -18.79
C GLY A 204 8.18 -10.76 -17.65
N ASN A 205 7.58 -9.91 -16.82
CA ASN A 205 6.81 -10.32 -15.63
C ASN A 205 5.54 -11.11 -15.97
N GLU A 206 4.94 -10.89 -17.14
CA GLU A 206 3.74 -11.63 -17.58
C GLU A 206 4.03 -13.11 -17.82
N TYR A 207 5.29 -13.48 -18.12
CA TYR A 207 5.67 -14.88 -18.27
C TYR A 207 5.53 -15.67 -16.96
N ALA A 208 5.65 -15.02 -15.80
CA ALA A 208 5.49 -15.65 -14.50
C ALA A 208 4.06 -16.15 -14.21
N LYS A 209 3.09 -15.74 -15.03
CA LYS A 209 1.69 -16.20 -14.94
C LYS A 209 1.40 -17.44 -15.79
N THR A 210 2.38 -17.97 -16.52
CA THR A 210 2.22 -19.10 -17.44
C THR A 210 2.63 -20.42 -16.79
N ASP A 211 2.01 -21.52 -17.22
CA ASP A 211 2.37 -22.85 -16.71
C ASP A 211 3.79 -23.25 -17.14
N GLU A 212 4.22 -22.84 -18.35
CA GLU A 212 5.58 -23.08 -18.86
C GLU A 212 6.67 -22.50 -17.96
N TYR A 213 6.41 -21.35 -17.32
CA TYR A 213 7.35 -20.72 -16.41
C TYR A 213 7.65 -21.62 -15.20
N TYR A 214 6.61 -22.18 -14.60
CA TYR A 214 6.73 -23.09 -13.45
C TYR A 214 7.40 -24.42 -13.84
N GLU A 215 7.10 -24.94 -15.04
CA GLU A 215 7.77 -26.12 -15.58
C GLU A 215 9.29 -25.90 -15.76
N LYS A 216 9.69 -24.73 -16.28
CA LYS A 216 11.12 -24.39 -16.47
C LYS A 216 11.86 -24.30 -15.14
N ILE A 217 11.23 -23.72 -14.10
CA ILE A 217 11.80 -23.69 -12.75
C ILE A 217 11.99 -25.11 -12.22
N ASN A 218 10.93 -25.92 -12.25
CA ASN A 218 10.98 -27.30 -11.75
C ASN A 218 12.05 -28.13 -12.46
N ARG A 219 12.13 -28.03 -13.79
CA ARG A 219 13.16 -28.71 -14.59
C ARG A 219 14.56 -28.33 -14.15
N ARG A 220 14.80 -27.03 -13.90
CA ARG A 220 16.13 -26.56 -13.52
C ARG A 220 16.52 -27.00 -12.12
N VAL A 221 15.58 -27.01 -11.18
CA VAL A 221 15.82 -27.47 -9.79
C VAL A 221 16.09 -28.98 -9.78
N ARG A 222 15.28 -29.79 -10.50
CA ARG A 222 15.50 -31.24 -10.61
C ARG A 222 16.86 -31.61 -11.21
N GLN A 223 17.30 -30.87 -12.22
CA GLN A 223 18.62 -31.07 -12.84
C GLN A 223 19.79 -30.82 -11.88
N VAL A 224 19.65 -29.89 -10.94
CA VAL A 224 20.74 -29.52 -10.01
C VAL A 224 20.68 -30.34 -8.73
N PHE A 225 19.48 -30.76 -8.32
CA PHE A 225 19.25 -31.51 -7.09
C PHE A 225 18.58 -32.87 -7.34
N PRO A 226 19.13 -33.73 -8.22
CA PRO A 226 18.53 -35.03 -8.57
C PRO A 226 18.34 -35.94 -7.35
N GLU A 227 19.27 -35.85 -6.39
CA GLU A 227 19.26 -36.60 -5.13
C GLU A 227 17.98 -36.38 -4.30
N TYR A 228 17.42 -35.16 -4.33
CA TYR A 228 16.19 -34.85 -3.60
C TYR A 228 14.95 -35.49 -4.26
N PHE A 229 14.97 -35.61 -5.59
CA PHE A 229 13.85 -36.15 -6.36
C PHE A 229 13.98 -37.66 -6.63
N GLY A 230 15.07 -38.30 -6.18
CA GLY A 230 15.34 -39.72 -6.42
C GLY A 230 15.60 -40.06 -7.90
N GLU A 231 15.96 -39.06 -8.72
CA GLU A 231 16.25 -39.23 -10.14
C GLU A 231 17.76 -39.48 -10.31
N THR A 232 18.22 -40.73 -10.21
CA THR A 232 19.62 -41.06 -10.59
C THR A 232 19.80 -40.78 -12.08
N GLN A 233 20.82 -40.00 -12.41
CA GLN A 233 21.16 -39.51 -13.75
C GLN A 233 21.59 -40.65 -14.70
N ASP A 234 20.64 -41.49 -15.15
CA ASP A 234 20.80 -42.39 -16.29
C ASP A 234 20.27 -41.68 -17.54
N ASP A 235 21.04 -40.73 -18.06
CA ASP A 235 20.96 -40.26 -19.45
C ASP A 235 22.18 -39.37 -19.72
N THR A 236 23.34 -40.02 -19.88
CA THR A 236 24.48 -39.37 -20.54
C THR A 236 24.33 -39.63 -22.02
N GLU A 237 23.88 -38.63 -22.78
CA GLU A 237 24.02 -38.62 -24.23
C GLU A 237 25.47 -38.93 -24.61
N GLU A 238 25.66 -40.00 -25.38
CA GLU A 238 26.93 -40.44 -25.92
C GLU A 238 27.56 -39.35 -26.79
N THR A 239 28.50 -38.59 -26.23
CA THR A 239 29.50 -37.89 -27.03
C THR A 239 30.63 -38.88 -27.36
N PRO A 240 30.96 -39.16 -28.63
CA PRO A 240 32.00 -40.13 -28.96
C PRO A 240 33.37 -39.54 -28.62
N LYS A 241 33.95 -40.01 -27.51
CA LYS A 241 35.33 -39.70 -27.10
C LYS A 241 36.31 -40.21 -28.17
N LYS A 242 36.99 -39.27 -28.85
CA LYS A 242 38.16 -39.56 -29.69
C LYS A 242 39.24 -40.25 -28.84
N ARG A 243 39.75 -41.39 -29.32
CA ARG A 243 40.82 -42.15 -28.67
C ARG A 243 42.16 -41.39 -28.78
N PRO A 244 42.99 -41.32 -27.71
CA PRO A 244 44.33 -40.76 -27.82
C PRO A 244 45.27 -41.73 -28.54
N ALA A 245 46.17 -41.17 -29.35
CA ALA A 245 47.15 -41.92 -30.14
C ALA A 245 48.23 -42.58 -29.27
N THR A 246 48.59 -43.81 -29.60
CA THR A 246 49.68 -44.57 -28.96
C THR A 246 51.04 -43.96 -29.33
N VAL A 247 51.78 -43.51 -28.33
CA VAL A 247 53.18 -43.08 -28.48
C VAL A 247 54.07 -44.33 -28.36
N VAL A 248 54.86 -44.61 -29.41
CA VAL A 248 55.92 -45.61 -29.40
C VAL A 248 57.23 -44.91 -29.72
N ALA A 249 58.12 -44.81 -28.74
CA ALA A 249 59.57 -44.64 -28.95
C ALA A 249 60.19 -46.01 -28.59
N PRO A 250 61.30 -46.49 -29.21
CA PRO A 250 62.61 -45.81 -29.27
C PRO A 250 63.36 -46.10 -30.62
N VAL A 251 64.56 -45.60 -30.94
CA VAL A 251 65.89 -46.01 -30.44
C VAL A 251 66.94 -45.11 -31.11
N GLN A 252 67.91 -44.66 -30.32
CA GLN A 252 69.16 -44.08 -30.81
C GLN A 252 70.07 -45.15 -31.42
N ARG A 253 70.68 -44.86 -32.56
CA ARG A 253 72.02 -45.36 -32.87
C ARG A 253 72.86 -44.25 -33.49
N SER A 254 73.87 -43.85 -32.73
CA SER A 254 75.06 -43.12 -33.14
C SER A 254 75.93 -43.98 -34.05
N SER A 255 76.40 -43.41 -35.17
CA SER A 255 77.78 -43.40 -35.68
C SER A 255 77.80 -42.80 -37.07
#